data_AF-B4UB06-F1
#
_entry.id   AF-B4UB06-F1
#
_cell.length_a   1.000
_cell.length_b   1.000
_cell.length_c   1.000
_cell.angle_alpha   90.00
_cell.angle_beta   90.00
_cell.angle_gamma   90.00
#
_symmetry.space_group_name_H-M   'P 1'
#
loop_
_entity.id
_entity.type
_entity.pdbx_description
1 polymer ?
#
loop_
_entity_poly.entity_id
_entity_poly.type
_entity_poly.pdbx_seq_one_letter_code
_entity_poly.pdbx_strand_id
1 'polypeptide(L)'
;MRPLGHAALAALAALLALAVACGGRAARTPPLAVDPPAFRPEALLPTGADAYGVALALSGRIENPNPVALPVAGFTYAFEVMGAAAGGGQVASDLVLPAGGALPVTVPVRLRWADVPGFLEALATRPSVPVTVSGAARVRAGDGTVAAPYRIDGSVVLPRLPTVTLADAVVRESTLFHTVVELRMSVRNPNPFPLPTGRLSYDLRVSGVPVIQAAKSALDAVPPQGQATVVVPVRFSTVGAAAGALAGAARGRADLSMSGRAGYGALEVGVDLRGALAAR
;
A
#
# COMPACT_ATOMS: atom_id res chain seq x y z
N MET A 1 -9.22 -33.86 95.52
CA MET A 1 -9.57 -34.74 94.38
C MET A 1 -11.08 -34.93 94.34
N ARG A 2 -11.76 -34.30 93.37
CA ARG A 2 -13.11 -34.62 92.83
C ARG A 2 -13.24 -33.84 91.50
N PRO A 3 -13.85 -34.41 90.46
CA PRO A 3 -13.53 -34.07 89.06
C PRO A 3 -14.23 -32.80 88.57
N LEU A 4 -13.51 -31.98 87.81
CA LEU A 4 -14.05 -30.85 87.04
C LEU A 4 -15.01 -31.39 85.95
N GLY A 5 -16.24 -30.91 85.99
CA GLY A 5 -17.30 -31.31 85.06
C GLY A 5 -17.08 -30.77 83.66
N HIS A 6 -17.17 -31.67 82.67
CA HIS A 6 -17.12 -31.45 81.22
C HIS A 6 -18.20 -30.48 80.66
N ALA A 7 -19.03 -29.87 81.51
CA ALA A 7 -20.10 -28.97 81.09
C ALA A 7 -19.60 -27.54 80.78
N ALA A 8 -18.46 -27.11 81.33
CA ALA A 8 -17.94 -25.76 81.12
C ALA A 8 -17.16 -25.60 79.79
N LEU A 9 -16.73 -26.69 79.16
CA LEU A 9 -16.02 -26.67 77.87
C LEU A 9 -16.95 -26.67 76.64
N ALA A 10 -18.19 -27.14 76.79
CA ALA A 10 -19.14 -27.20 75.67
C ALA A 10 -19.78 -25.83 75.34
N ALA A 11 -19.90 -24.93 76.32
CA ALA A 11 -20.51 -23.61 76.12
C ALA A 11 -19.57 -22.59 75.45
N LEU A 12 -18.24 -22.78 75.56
CA LEU A 12 -17.26 -21.90 74.91
C LEU A 12 -17.00 -22.27 73.43
N ALA A 13 -17.24 -23.52 73.05
CA ALA A 13 -17.09 -23.99 71.67
C ALA A 13 -18.24 -23.57 70.74
N ALA A 14 -19.45 -23.37 71.29
CA ALA A 14 -20.62 -22.93 70.51
C ALA A 14 -20.62 -21.42 70.21
N LEU A 15 -19.93 -20.59 71.00
CA LEU A 15 -19.80 -19.15 70.77
C LEU A 15 -18.63 -18.79 69.83
N LEU A 16 -17.63 -19.66 69.66
CA LEU A 16 -16.57 -19.48 68.67
C LEU A 16 -16.97 -19.96 67.25
N ALA A 17 -17.97 -20.82 67.13
CA ALA A 17 -18.42 -21.36 65.84
C ALA A 17 -19.41 -20.45 65.08
N LEU A 18 -20.00 -19.43 65.73
CA LEU A 18 -20.89 -18.46 65.06
C LEU A 18 -20.19 -17.20 64.51
N ALA A 19 -18.89 -17.01 64.77
CA ALA A 19 -18.16 -15.82 64.34
C ALA A 19 -17.45 -15.95 62.97
N VAL A 20 -17.48 -17.12 62.32
CA VAL A 20 -16.73 -17.37 61.07
C VAL A 20 -17.63 -17.30 59.81
N ALA A 21 -18.92 -16.97 59.94
CA ALA A 21 -19.87 -17.03 58.83
C ALA A 21 -20.20 -15.69 58.12
N CYS A 22 -19.49 -14.59 58.42
CA CYS A 22 -19.80 -13.26 57.85
C CYS A 22 -18.63 -12.52 57.17
N GLY A 23 -17.50 -13.17 56.92
CA GLY A 23 -16.36 -12.53 56.24
C GLY A 23 -16.23 -12.97 54.79
N GLY A 24 -16.71 -12.16 53.84
CA GLY A 24 -16.24 -12.26 52.45
C GLY A 24 -17.27 -12.65 51.39
N ARG A 25 -18.47 -12.07 51.40
CA ARG A 25 -19.05 -11.69 50.10
C ARG A 25 -18.17 -10.56 49.57
N ALA A 26 -17.13 -10.90 48.82
CA ALA A 26 -16.44 -9.92 47.99
C ALA A 26 -17.55 -9.19 47.21
N ALA A 27 -17.75 -7.91 47.52
CA ALA A 27 -18.64 -7.07 46.75
C ALA A 27 -18.12 -7.19 45.32
N ARG A 28 -18.86 -7.91 44.46
CA ARG A 28 -18.61 -7.88 43.03
C ARG A 28 -18.85 -6.44 42.67
N THR A 29 -17.78 -5.68 42.49
CA THR A 29 -17.85 -4.34 41.93
C THR A 29 -18.71 -4.48 40.67
N PRO A 30 -19.86 -3.79 40.58
CA PRO A 30 -20.64 -3.86 39.37
C PRO A 30 -19.70 -3.54 38.20
N PRO A 31 -19.76 -4.32 37.10
CA PRO A 31 -18.88 -4.07 35.96
C PRO A 31 -19.03 -2.60 35.61
N LEU A 32 -17.90 -1.88 35.57
CA LEU A 32 -17.90 -0.45 35.26
C LEU A 32 -18.70 -0.30 33.96
N ALA A 33 -19.75 0.51 33.97
CA ALA A 33 -20.45 0.84 32.74
C ALA A 33 -19.44 1.61 31.88
N VAL A 34 -18.92 0.96 30.84
CA VAL A 34 -17.93 1.55 29.94
C VAL A 34 -18.68 2.23 28.80
N ASP A 35 -18.53 3.55 28.70
CA ASP A 35 -19.04 4.32 27.59
C ASP A 35 -18.27 3.97 26.31
N PRO A 36 -18.95 3.87 25.15
CA PRO A 36 -18.28 3.53 23.90
C PRO A 36 -17.24 4.61 23.56
N PRO A 37 -16.00 4.21 23.20
CA PRO A 37 -15.03 5.16 22.71
C PRO A 37 -15.51 5.80 21.40
N ALA A 38 -15.06 7.02 21.13
CA ALA A 38 -15.41 7.73 19.90
C ALA A 38 -14.22 7.73 18.95
N PHE A 39 -14.41 7.27 17.71
CA PHE A 39 -13.42 7.42 16.64
C PHE A 39 -13.76 8.68 15.82
N ARG A 40 -12.84 9.63 15.78
CA ARG A 40 -12.91 10.85 14.97
C ARG A 40 -11.98 10.69 13.77
N PRO A 41 -12.49 10.32 12.59
CA PRO A 41 -11.65 10.28 11.40
C PRO A 41 -11.28 11.71 10.99
N GLU A 42 -10.02 11.92 10.63
CA GLU A 42 -9.48 13.25 10.29
C GLU A 42 -9.11 13.33 8.80
N ALA A 43 -8.41 12.33 8.28
CA ALA A 43 -8.03 12.29 6.87
C ALA A 43 -7.88 10.87 6.33
N LEU A 44 -8.12 10.72 5.03
CA LEU A 44 -7.85 9.51 4.25
C LEU A 44 -6.77 9.85 3.21
N LEU A 45 -5.56 9.33 3.40
CA LEU A 45 -4.40 9.71 2.60
C LEU A 45 -3.90 8.54 1.76
N PRO A 46 -3.67 8.70 0.45
CA PRO A 46 -3.00 7.69 -0.35
C PRO A 46 -1.53 7.55 0.10
N THR A 47 -1.13 6.34 0.47
CA THR A 47 0.25 6.02 0.85
C THR A 47 1.01 5.30 -0.26
N GLY A 48 0.28 4.71 -1.21
CA GLY A 48 0.85 4.10 -2.41
C GLY A 48 -0.24 3.52 -3.30
N ALA A 49 0.04 3.39 -4.59
CA ALA A 49 -0.87 2.78 -5.55
C ALA A 49 -0.11 1.82 -6.46
N ASP A 50 -0.78 0.75 -6.86
CA ASP A 50 -0.32 -0.22 -7.84
C ASP A 50 -1.49 -0.61 -8.74
N ALA A 51 -1.33 -1.60 -9.63
CA ALA A 51 -2.41 -2.01 -10.55
C ALA A 51 -3.41 -2.99 -9.94
N TYR A 52 -3.27 -3.35 -8.66
CA TYR A 52 -4.24 -4.16 -7.93
C TYR A 52 -5.07 -3.32 -6.96
N GLY A 53 -4.53 -2.20 -6.49
CA GLY A 53 -5.22 -1.35 -5.53
C GLY A 53 -4.47 -0.08 -5.15
N VAL A 54 -5.08 0.67 -4.23
CA VAL A 54 -4.44 1.78 -3.51
C VAL A 54 -4.36 1.42 -2.03
N ALA A 55 -3.19 1.65 -1.45
CA ALA A 55 -3.01 1.69 -0.01
C ALA A 55 -3.37 3.09 0.49
N LEU A 56 -4.25 3.13 1.48
CA LEU A 56 -4.73 4.35 2.10
C LEU A 56 -4.43 4.30 3.59
N ALA A 57 -3.98 5.42 4.14
CA ALA A 57 -3.88 5.65 5.57
C ALA A 57 -5.14 6.38 6.04
N LEU A 58 -5.97 5.70 6.82
CA LEU A 58 -7.03 6.34 7.57
C LEU A 58 -6.47 6.90 8.87
N SER A 59 -6.27 8.21 8.90
CA SER A 59 -5.83 8.93 10.09
C SER A 59 -7.03 9.49 10.86
N GLY A 60 -6.93 9.44 12.18
CA GLY A 60 -7.93 9.99 13.07
C GLY A 60 -7.50 9.94 14.52
N ARG A 61 -8.41 10.26 15.42
CA ARG A 61 -8.21 10.15 16.87
C ARG A 61 -9.26 9.25 17.48
N ILE A 62 -8.84 8.47 18.46
CA ILE A 62 -9.77 7.68 19.28
C ILE A 62 -9.78 8.27 20.68
N GLU A 63 -10.97 8.61 21.13
CA GLU A 63 -11.22 9.21 22.43
C GLU A 63 -11.81 8.16 23.36
N ASN A 64 -11.21 8.03 24.54
CA ASN A 64 -11.67 7.17 25.60
C ASN A 64 -12.28 8.03 26.72
N PRO A 65 -13.62 8.12 26.82
CA PRO A 65 -14.26 8.88 27.88
C PRO A 65 -14.14 8.21 29.26
N ASN A 66 -13.70 6.95 29.31
CA ASN A 66 -13.72 6.15 30.52
C ASN A 66 -12.51 6.43 31.42
N PRO A 67 -12.66 6.33 32.75
CA PRO A 67 -11.56 6.54 33.71
C PRO A 67 -10.56 5.37 33.76
N VAL A 68 -10.70 4.39 32.88
CA VAL A 68 -9.83 3.21 32.77
C VAL A 68 -9.23 3.13 31.37
N ALA A 69 -8.01 2.61 31.28
CA ALA A 69 -7.37 2.38 29.99
C ALA A 69 -8.05 1.24 29.23
N LEU A 70 -8.24 1.40 27.93
CA LEU A 70 -8.98 0.44 27.11
C LEU A 70 -8.11 -0.10 25.96
N PRO A 71 -7.87 -1.42 25.87
CA PRO A 71 -7.15 -2.02 24.75
C PRO A 71 -8.00 -2.02 23.47
N VAL A 72 -7.43 -1.60 22.35
CA VAL A 72 -8.03 -1.70 21.01
C VAL A 72 -7.59 -3.00 20.38
N ALA A 73 -8.52 -3.95 20.21
CA ALA A 73 -8.26 -5.25 19.61
C ALA A 73 -8.04 -5.20 18.09
N GLY A 74 -8.50 -4.12 17.44
CA GLY A 74 -8.35 -3.90 16.01
C GLY A 74 -9.44 -3.03 15.42
N PHE A 75 -9.42 -2.91 14.10
CA PHE A 75 -10.31 -2.10 13.30
C PHE A 75 -10.96 -2.97 12.23
N THR A 76 -12.26 -2.81 12.00
CA THR A 76 -12.90 -3.28 10.76
C THR A 76 -13.06 -2.09 9.83
N TYR A 77 -13.02 -2.32 8.52
CA TYR A 77 -13.28 -1.30 7.51
C TYR A 77 -14.02 -1.91 6.31
N ALA A 78 -14.80 -1.08 5.63
CA ALA A 78 -15.49 -1.36 4.39
C ALA A 78 -15.39 -0.12 3.49
N PHE A 79 -15.26 -0.36 2.20
CA PHE A 79 -15.23 0.66 1.17
C PHE A 79 -16.57 0.72 0.43
N GLU A 80 -17.04 1.93 0.19
CA GLU A 80 -18.02 2.23 -0.85
C GLU A 80 -17.31 3.09 -1.90
N VAL A 81 -17.37 2.71 -3.17
CA VAL A 81 -16.80 3.48 -4.28
C VAL A 81 -17.92 3.86 -5.22
N MET A 82 -18.05 5.15 -5.52
CA MET A 82 -19.18 5.68 -6.32
C MET A 82 -20.56 5.27 -5.77
N GLY A 83 -20.67 5.13 -4.44
CA GLY A 83 -21.92 4.73 -3.77
C GLY A 83 -22.22 3.23 -3.78
N ALA A 84 -21.33 2.39 -4.32
CA ALA A 84 -21.49 0.94 -4.32
C ALA A 84 -20.43 0.27 -3.43
N ALA A 85 -20.78 -0.84 -2.77
CA ALA A 85 -19.83 -1.59 -1.95
C ALA A 85 -18.63 -2.09 -2.79
N ALA A 86 -17.42 -1.87 -2.27
CA ALA A 86 -16.15 -2.15 -2.95
C ALA A 86 -15.17 -2.93 -2.04
N GLY A 87 -15.70 -3.78 -1.17
CA GLY A 87 -14.93 -4.66 -0.29
C GLY A 87 -14.65 -4.09 1.10
N GLY A 88 -13.82 -4.78 1.88
CA GLY A 88 -13.52 -4.45 3.27
C GLY A 88 -12.57 -5.45 3.91
N GLY A 89 -12.19 -5.19 5.15
CA GLY A 89 -11.28 -6.05 5.89
C GLY A 89 -11.18 -5.68 7.36
N GLN A 90 -10.16 -6.23 8.02
CA GLN A 90 -9.87 -5.94 9.42
C GLN A 90 -8.36 -5.85 9.65
N VAL A 91 -7.97 -4.99 10.59
CA VAL A 91 -6.58 -4.75 11.00
C VAL A 91 -6.49 -5.05 12.49
N ALA A 92 -5.60 -5.96 12.88
CA ALA A 92 -5.32 -6.20 14.30
C ALA A 92 -4.59 -4.98 14.89
N SER A 93 -4.81 -4.73 16.17
CA SER A 93 -4.11 -3.68 16.89
C SER A 93 -3.83 -4.12 18.32
N ASP A 94 -2.75 -3.56 18.85
CA ASP A 94 -2.23 -3.83 20.19
C ASP A 94 -2.28 -2.54 21.03
N LEU A 95 -2.91 -1.50 20.47
CA LEU A 95 -2.94 -0.15 20.98
C LEU A 95 -3.77 -0.08 22.26
N VAL A 96 -3.34 0.74 23.22
CA VAL A 96 -4.05 0.95 24.48
C VAL A 96 -4.43 2.41 24.59
N LEU A 97 -5.73 2.69 24.70
CA LEU A 97 -6.25 4.03 24.90
C LEU A 97 -6.05 4.42 26.37
N PRO A 98 -5.41 5.57 26.67
CA PRO A 98 -5.28 6.04 28.03
C PRO A 98 -6.66 6.35 28.65
N ALA A 99 -6.76 6.25 29.97
CA ALA A 99 -7.95 6.66 30.71
C ALA A 99 -8.24 8.15 30.49
N GLY A 100 -9.49 8.49 30.16
CA GLY A 100 -9.96 9.87 29.95
C GLY A 100 -9.23 10.63 28.83
N GLY A 101 -8.52 9.91 27.96
CA GLY A 101 -7.59 10.51 27.00
C GLY A 101 -7.92 10.18 25.55
N ALA A 102 -7.09 10.70 24.65
CA ALA A 102 -7.22 10.50 23.21
C ALA A 102 -5.87 10.15 22.59
N LEU A 103 -5.88 9.30 21.58
CA LEU A 103 -4.67 8.88 20.88
C LEU A 103 -4.85 9.03 19.36
N PRO A 104 -3.88 9.64 18.65
CA PRO A 104 -3.88 9.62 17.19
C PRO A 104 -3.61 8.19 16.70
N VAL A 105 -4.38 7.76 15.70
CA VAL A 105 -4.29 6.43 15.11
C VAL A 105 -4.22 6.57 13.60
N THR A 106 -3.35 5.77 12.99
CA THR A 106 -3.29 5.59 11.54
C THR A 106 -3.57 4.13 11.22
N VAL A 107 -4.69 3.88 10.55
CA VAL A 107 -5.12 2.53 10.15
C VAL A 107 -4.77 2.33 8.66
N PRO A 108 -3.85 1.41 8.33
CA PRO A 108 -3.58 1.08 6.94
C PRO A 108 -4.75 0.25 6.37
N VAL A 109 -5.38 0.74 5.32
CA VAL A 109 -6.47 0.06 4.62
C VAL A 109 -6.15 -0.03 3.13
N ARG A 110 -6.73 -1.00 2.42
CA ARG A 110 -6.44 -1.23 1.00
C ARG A 110 -7.70 -1.43 0.19
N LEU A 111 -7.92 -0.55 -0.78
CA LEU A 111 -8.99 -0.68 -1.77
C LEU A 111 -8.43 -1.44 -2.98
N ARG A 112 -9.10 -2.53 -3.37
CA ARG A 112 -8.71 -3.32 -4.56
C ARG A 112 -9.52 -2.86 -5.77
N TRP A 113 -8.86 -2.66 -6.90
CA TRP A 113 -9.53 -2.24 -8.14
C TRP A 113 -10.52 -3.27 -8.66
N ALA A 114 -10.24 -4.56 -8.44
CA ALA A 114 -11.12 -5.66 -8.82
C ALA A 114 -12.47 -5.64 -8.08
N ASP A 115 -12.53 -5.02 -6.90
CA ASP A 115 -13.77 -4.90 -6.12
C ASP A 115 -14.58 -3.66 -6.51
N VAL A 116 -14.06 -2.78 -7.38
CA VAL A 116 -14.74 -1.53 -7.77
C VAL A 116 -15.64 -1.76 -8.98
N PRO A 117 -16.97 -1.63 -8.84
CA PRO A 117 -17.89 -1.77 -9.97
C PRO A 117 -17.62 -0.69 -11.02
N GLY A 118 -17.57 -1.08 -12.30
CA GLY A 118 -17.31 -0.14 -13.40
C GLY A 118 -15.91 0.46 -13.41
N PHE A 119 -14.94 -0.14 -12.70
CA PHE A 119 -13.58 0.39 -12.60
C PHE A 119 -12.93 0.71 -13.96
N LEU A 120 -13.07 -0.16 -14.96
CA LEU A 120 -12.47 0.04 -16.29
C LEU A 120 -13.02 1.29 -16.99
N GLU A 121 -14.33 1.55 -16.87
CA GLU A 121 -14.96 2.74 -17.41
C GLU A 121 -14.49 3.99 -16.66
N ALA A 122 -14.43 3.92 -15.33
CA ALA A 122 -13.92 5.01 -14.50
C ALA A 122 -12.45 5.33 -14.83
N LEU A 123 -11.61 4.31 -15.06
CA LEU A 123 -10.20 4.46 -15.44
C LEU A 123 -10.05 5.22 -16.77
N ALA A 124 -10.92 4.94 -17.74
CA ALA A 124 -10.92 5.63 -19.02
C ALA A 124 -11.42 7.08 -18.89
N THR A 125 -12.51 7.30 -18.14
CA THR A 125 -13.30 8.54 -18.21
C THR A 125 -13.04 9.52 -17.08
N ARG A 126 -12.48 9.08 -15.94
CA ARG A 126 -12.37 9.89 -14.71
C ARG A 126 -10.93 9.98 -14.20
N PRO A 127 -10.51 11.13 -13.65
CA PRO A 127 -9.20 11.25 -13.01
C PRO A 127 -9.19 10.65 -11.59
N SER A 128 -10.35 10.61 -10.92
CA SER A 128 -10.51 10.09 -9.57
C SER A 128 -11.91 9.55 -9.34
N VAL A 129 -12.09 8.76 -8.29
CA VAL A 129 -13.39 8.24 -7.85
C VAL A 129 -13.66 8.61 -6.39
N PRO A 130 -14.89 9.02 -6.05
CA PRO A 130 -15.28 9.20 -4.66
C PRO A 130 -15.29 7.84 -3.96
N VAL A 131 -14.74 7.83 -2.75
CA VAL A 131 -14.71 6.67 -1.87
C VAL A 131 -15.25 7.05 -0.49
N THR A 132 -15.99 6.17 0.13
CA THR A 132 -16.31 6.23 1.55
C THR A 132 -15.66 5.05 2.25
N VAL A 133 -15.01 5.30 3.38
CA VAL A 133 -14.51 4.28 4.29
C VAL A 133 -15.37 4.30 5.54
N SER A 134 -15.98 3.17 5.86
CA SER A 134 -16.75 2.99 7.10
C SER A 134 -16.27 1.78 7.86
N GLY A 135 -16.51 1.72 9.17
CA GLY A 135 -16.02 0.61 9.97
C GLY A 135 -16.22 0.82 11.46
N ALA A 136 -15.55 0.01 12.27
CA ALA A 136 -15.54 0.20 13.72
C ALA A 136 -14.18 -0.16 14.35
N ALA A 137 -13.76 0.65 15.33
CA ALA A 137 -12.68 0.24 16.24
C ALA A 137 -13.26 -0.71 17.30
N ARG A 138 -12.65 -1.89 17.45
CA ARG A 138 -13.05 -2.92 18.41
C ARG A 138 -12.24 -2.72 19.68
N VAL A 139 -12.89 -2.25 20.73
CA VAL A 139 -12.24 -1.91 22.00
C VAL A 139 -12.67 -2.90 23.08
N ARG A 140 -11.71 -3.50 23.77
CA ARG A 140 -11.98 -4.42 24.87
C ARG A 140 -12.36 -3.61 26.11
N ALA A 141 -13.50 -3.96 26.70
CA ALA A 141 -14.06 -3.28 27.85
C ALA A 141 -14.66 -4.34 28.80
N GLY A 142 -14.10 -4.46 30.00
CA GLY A 142 -14.49 -5.53 30.94
C GLY A 142 -14.25 -6.92 30.33
N ASP A 143 -15.30 -7.74 30.31
CA ASP A 143 -15.35 -9.08 29.70
C ASP A 143 -15.81 -9.07 28.22
N GLY A 144 -16.14 -7.89 27.67
CA GLY A 144 -16.70 -7.73 26.33
C GLY A 144 -15.84 -6.92 25.36
N THR A 145 -16.36 -6.75 24.15
CA THR A 145 -15.79 -5.86 23.12
C THR A 145 -16.86 -4.87 22.67
N VAL A 146 -16.53 -3.58 22.72
CA VAL A 146 -17.39 -2.47 22.27
C VAL A 146 -16.89 -1.98 20.92
N ALA A 147 -17.82 -1.70 20.00
CA ALA A 147 -17.53 -1.19 18.68
C ALA A 147 -17.72 0.34 18.65
N ALA A 148 -16.67 1.07 18.26
CA ALA A 148 -16.72 2.51 18.03
C ALA A 148 -16.81 2.76 16.51
N PRO A 149 -18.01 3.03 15.97
CA PRO A 149 -18.19 3.18 14.53
C PRO A 149 -17.52 4.46 14.00
N TYR A 150 -17.08 4.41 12.76
CA TYR A 150 -16.56 5.56 12.04
C TYR A 150 -16.96 5.53 10.57
N ARG A 151 -16.99 6.71 9.95
CA ARG A 151 -17.19 6.91 8.52
C ARG A 151 -16.44 8.14 8.07
N ILE A 152 -15.75 8.07 6.94
CA ILE A 152 -15.12 9.21 6.28
C ILE A 152 -15.26 9.10 4.78
N ASP A 153 -15.58 10.23 4.15
CA ASP A 153 -15.63 10.37 2.71
C ASP A 153 -14.29 10.92 2.19
N GLY A 154 -13.92 10.52 0.98
CA GLY A 154 -12.69 10.92 0.32
C GLY A 154 -12.74 10.66 -1.18
N SER A 155 -11.57 10.77 -1.81
CA SER A 155 -11.41 10.53 -3.24
C SER A 155 -10.09 9.81 -3.50
N VAL A 156 -10.13 8.85 -4.43
CA VAL A 156 -8.98 8.07 -4.86
C VAL A 156 -8.63 8.45 -6.28
N VAL A 157 -7.40 8.90 -6.50
CA VAL A 157 -6.87 9.17 -7.85
C VAL A 157 -6.63 7.84 -8.57
N LEU A 158 -7.12 7.74 -9.80
CA LEU A 158 -6.96 6.54 -10.62
C LEU A 158 -5.61 6.55 -11.32
N PRO A 159 -4.90 5.40 -11.37
CA PRO A 159 -3.59 5.32 -11.99
C PRO A 159 -3.66 5.56 -13.50
N ARG A 160 -2.67 6.28 -14.03
CA ARG A 160 -2.51 6.59 -15.45
C ARG A 160 -1.20 5.97 -15.95
N LEU A 161 -1.24 5.47 -17.18
CA LEU A 161 -0.05 4.89 -17.82
C LEU A 161 1.01 5.98 -18.02
N PRO A 162 2.29 5.69 -17.76
CA PRO A 162 3.37 6.62 -18.07
C PRO A 162 3.56 6.74 -19.58
N THR A 163 4.13 7.87 -20.01
CA THR A 163 4.57 8.05 -21.39
C THR A 163 6.06 7.77 -21.49
N VAL A 164 6.45 6.94 -22.45
CA VAL A 164 7.85 6.60 -22.73
C VAL A 164 8.21 7.16 -24.10
N THR A 165 9.31 7.91 -24.18
CA THR A 165 9.83 8.47 -25.43
C THR A 165 11.32 8.19 -25.55
N LEU A 166 11.83 8.12 -26.79
CA LEU A 166 13.28 8.09 -27.04
C LEU A 166 13.76 9.53 -27.14
N ALA A 167 14.65 9.93 -26.25
CA ALA A 167 15.24 11.26 -26.25
C ALA A 167 16.43 11.33 -27.22
N ASP A 168 17.37 10.40 -27.10
CA ASP A 168 18.47 10.23 -28.06
C ASP A 168 18.94 8.76 -28.11
N ALA A 169 19.67 8.43 -29.18
CA ALA A 169 20.35 7.16 -29.34
C ALA A 169 21.75 7.42 -29.90
N VAL A 170 22.77 7.06 -29.13
CA VAL A 170 24.15 7.44 -29.42
C VAL A 170 25.06 6.22 -29.45
N VAL A 171 25.86 6.09 -30.50
CA VAL A 171 26.94 5.10 -30.54
C VAL A 171 28.04 5.53 -29.57
N ARG A 172 28.35 4.68 -28.59
CA ARG A 172 29.42 4.91 -27.60
C ARG A 172 30.73 4.26 -28.02
N GLU A 173 30.62 3.07 -28.58
CA GLU A 173 31.76 2.27 -29.00
C GLU A 173 31.36 1.51 -30.25
N SER A 174 32.27 1.44 -31.22
CA SER A 174 32.10 0.56 -32.37
C SER A 174 33.45 -0.05 -32.73
N THR A 175 33.51 -1.37 -32.73
CA THR A 175 34.68 -2.15 -33.15
C THR A 175 34.32 -2.98 -34.39
N LEU A 176 35.25 -3.83 -34.83
CA LEU A 176 34.97 -4.78 -35.91
C LEU A 176 34.00 -5.88 -35.49
N PHE A 177 33.83 -6.15 -34.19
CA PHE A 177 33.04 -7.27 -33.67
C PHE A 177 31.78 -6.86 -32.92
N HIS A 178 31.73 -5.65 -32.36
CA HIS A 178 30.59 -5.16 -31.59
C HIS A 178 30.38 -3.66 -31.68
N THR A 179 29.14 -3.24 -31.48
CA THR A 179 28.75 -1.85 -31.25
C THR A 179 28.03 -1.76 -29.92
N VAL A 180 28.31 -0.68 -29.18
CA VAL A 180 27.57 -0.28 -27.99
C VAL A 180 26.82 1.01 -28.31
N VAL A 181 25.50 0.96 -28.19
CA VAL A 181 24.60 2.11 -28.29
C VAL A 181 24.04 2.41 -26.91
N GLU A 182 24.08 3.67 -26.50
CA GLU A 182 23.27 4.14 -25.38
C GLU A 182 21.96 4.71 -25.90
N LEU A 183 20.86 4.11 -25.46
CA LEU A 183 19.52 4.64 -25.67
C LEU A 183 19.15 5.46 -24.45
N ARG A 184 18.84 6.75 -24.64
CA ARG A 184 18.30 7.59 -23.57
C ARG A 184 16.80 7.71 -23.74
N MET A 185 16.08 7.08 -22.84
CA MET A 185 14.62 7.10 -22.82
C MET A 185 14.16 8.14 -21.80
N SER A 186 13.16 8.94 -22.14
CA SER A 186 12.46 9.81 -21.21
C SER A 186 11.17 9.11 -20.78
N VAL A 187 10.97 8.98 -19.48
CA VAL A 187 9.75 8.42 -18.90
C VAL A 187 9.06 9.49 -18.09
N ARG A 188 7.84 9.86 -18.50
CA ARG A 188 7.00 10.85 -17.83
C ARG A 188 5.95 10.14 -16.99
N ASN A 189 5.93 10.44 -15.70
CA ASN A 189 4.93 9.96 -14.76
C ASN A 189 3.84 11.04 -14.56
N PRO A 190 2.62 10.86 -15.08
CA PRO A 190 1.53 11.80 -14.85
C PRO A 190 0.90 11.69 -13.44
N ASN A 191 1.22 10.63 -12.69
CA ASN A 191 0.54 10.32 -11.44
C ASN A 191 1.07 11.14 -10.25
N PRO A 192 0.23 11.50 -9.26
CA PRO A 192 0.65 12.19 -8.03
C PRO A 192 1.37 11.28 -7.01
N PHE A 193 1.77 10.08 -7.43
CA PHE A 193 2.52 9.11 -6.64
C PHE A 193 3.68 8.56 -7.48
N PRO A 194 4.76 8.06 -6.86
CA PRO A 194 5.94 7.62 -7.58
C PRO A 194 5.66 6.34 -8.37
N LEU A 195 6.35 6.17 -9.50
CA LEU A 195 6.48 4.87 -10.14
C LEU A 195 7.66 4.14 -9.49
N PRO A 196 7.49 2.90 -9.01
CA PRO A 196 8.58 2.13 -8.43
C PRO A 196 9.59 1.72 -9.50
N THR A 197 10.73 1.15 -9.11
CA THR A 197 11.65 0.53 -10.08
C THR A 197 10.96 -0.54 -10.92
N GLY A 198 11.41 -0.71 -12.16
CA GLY A 198 10.73 -1.49 -13.17
C GLY A 198 11.65 -2.33 -14.05
N ARG A 199 11.09 -2.82 -15.15
CA ARG A 199 11.81 -3.58 -16.17
C ARG A 199 11.31 -3.22 -17.57
N LEU A 200 12.25 -3.00 -18.48
CA LEU A 200 12.01 -2.90 -19.91
C LEU A 200 12.30 -4.26 -20.55
N SER A 201 11.39 -4.77 -21.37
CA SER A 201 11.64 -5.90 -22.28
C SER A 201 11.46 -5.42 -23.72
N TYR A 202 12.45 -5.61 -24.59
CA TYR A 202 12.45 -4.96 -25.91
C TYR A 202 13.24 -5.71 -26.98
N ASP A 203 12.86 -5.45 -28.22
CA ASP A 203 13.61 -5.74 -29.44
C ASP A 203 14.16 -4.43 -29.99
N LEU A 204 15.35 -4.48 -30.60
CA LEU A 204 15.96 -3.33 -31.26
C LEU A 204 16.24 -3.65 -32.72
N ARG A 205 15.87 -2.73 -33.61
CA ARG A 205 16.21 -2.77 -35.02
C ARG A 205 16.99 -1.52 -35.41
N VAL A 206 17.94 -1.70 -36.32
CA VAL A 206 18.68 -0.62 -36.97
C VAL A 206 18.46 -0.74 -38.47
N SER A 207 17.95 0.31 -39.11
CA SER A 207 17.59 0.32 -40.53
C SER A 207 16.72 -0.88 -40.94
N GLY A 208 15.80 -1.29 -40.06
CA GLY A 208 14.93 -2.45 -40.23
C GLY A 208 15.55 -3.82 -39.86
N VAL A 209 16.87 -3.90 -39.67
CA VAL A 209 17.57 -5.14 -39.32
C VAL A 209 17.49 -5.38 -37.81
N PRO A 210 17.01 -6.55 -37.34
CA PRO A 210 17.03 -6.89 -35.93
C PRO A 210 18.47 -7.06 -35.43
N VAL A 211 18.84 -6.26 -34.43
CA VAL A 211 20.17 -6.32 -33.79
C VAL A 211 20.11 -6.87 -32.36
N ILE A 212 18.93 -6.77 -31.72
CA ILE A 212 18.62 -7.33 -30.41
C ILE A 212 17.22 -7.93 -30.45
N GLN A 213 17.07 -9.08 -29.79
CA GLN A 213 15.78 -9.73 -29.59
C GLN A 213 15.61 -10.08 -28.11
N ALA A 214 14.45 -9.77 -27.56
CA ALA A 214 14.03 -10.08 -26.19
C ALA A 214 15.01 -9.64 -25.08
N ALA A 215 15.67 -8.48 -25.25
CA ALA A 215 16.52 -7.91 -24.22
C ALA A 215 15.70 -7.43 -23.03
N LYS A 216 16.37 -7.38 -21.86
CA LYS A 216 15.79 -6.88 -20.62
C LYS A 216 16.72 -5.88 -19.96
N SER A 217 16.16 -4.78 -19.47
CA SER A 217 16.90 -3.75 -18.73
C SER A 217 16.12 -3.31 -17.50
N ALA A 218 16.82 -2.98 -16.42
CA ALA A 218 16.18 -2.39 -15.25
C ALA A 218 15.71 -0.96 -15.59
N LEU A 219 14.62 -0.53 -14.96
CA LEU A 219 14.13 0.84 -15.00
C LEU A 219 14.19 1.41 -13.60
N ASP A 220 14.69 2.63 -13.47
CA ASP A 220 14.73 3.35 -12.20
C ASP A 220 13.33 3.85 -11.80
N ALA A 221 13.15 4.16 -10.52
CA ALA A 221 11.92 4.78 -10.04
C ALA A 221 11.72 6.18 -10.67
N VAL A 222 10.47 6.57 -10.90
CA VAL A 222 10.12 7.89 -11.44
C VAL A 222 9.34 8.68 -10.40
N PRO A 223 9.73 9.93 -10.07
CA PRO A 223 9.05 10.71 -9.05
C PRO A 223 7.59 11.03 -9.42
N PRO A 224 6.74 11.38 -8.43
CA PRO A 224 5.38 11.88 -8.66
C PRO A 224 5.37 13.07 -9.62
N GLN A 225 4.43 13.09 -10.57
CA GLN A 225 4.21 14.17 -11.54
C GLN A 225 5.49 14.63 -12.28
N GLY A 226 6.48 13.75 -12.35
CA GLY A 226 7.83 14.08 -12.82
C GLY A 226 8.24 13.32 -14.07
N GLN A 227 9.53 13.42 -14.37
CA GLN A 227 10.17 12.76 -15.50
C GLN A 227 11.51 12.19 -15.02
N ALA A 228 11.89 11.04 -15.58
CA ALA A 228 13.22 10.46 -15.41
C ALA A 228 13.82 10.14 -16.78
N THR A 229 15.14 10.30 -16.91
CA THR A 229 15.90 9.81 -18.06
C THR A 229 16.52 8.47 -17.71
N VAL A 230 16.09 7.43 -18.41
CA VAL A 230 16.63 6.08 -18.28
C VAL A 230 17.66 5.85 -19.38
N VAL A 231 18.86 5.46 -19.00
CA VAL A 231 19.94 5.12 -19.95
C VAL A 231 20.03 3.61 -20.09
N VAL A 232 19.78 3.10 -21.30
CA VAL A 232 19.85 1.68 -21.62
C VAL A 232 21.06 1.43 -22.51
N PRO A 233 22.16 0.87 -21.98
CA PRO A 233 23.29 0.45 -22.79
C PRO A 233 22.94 -0.85 -23.54
N VAL A 234 23.11 -0.83 -24.85
CA VAL A 234 22.82 -1.95 -25.74
C VAL A 234 24.06 -2.35 -26.48
N ARG A 235 24.50 -3.60 -26.31
CA ARG A 235 25.64 -4.17 -27.00
C ARG A 235 25.18 -5.22 -27.99
N PHE A 236 25.56 -5.10 -29.26
CA PHE A 236 25.24 -6.08 -30.30
C PHE A 236 26.41 -6.32 -31.25
N SER A 237 26.36 -7.43 -31.98
CA SER A 237 27.38 -7.81 -32.97
C SER A 237 27.34 -6.88 -34.18
N THR A 238 28.50 -6.43 -34.64
CA THR A 238 28.66 -5.67 -35.89
C THR A 238 28.83 -6.56 -37.11
N VAL A 239 28.93 -7.87 -36.92
CA VAL A 239 29.16 -8.83 -38.01
C VAL A 239 27.83 -9.29 -38.60
N GLY A 240 27.80 -9.51 -39.91
CA GLY A 240 26.61 -10.00 -40.62
C GLY A 240 25.61 -8.88 -40.96
N ALA A 241 24.32 -9.14 -40.76
CA ALA A 241 23.25 -8.24 -41.20
C ALA A 241 23.31 -6.83 -40.56
N ALA A 242 23.83 -6.73 -39.34
CA ALA A 242 24.00 -5.46 -38.63
C ALA A 242 25.07 -4.54 -39.27
N ALA A 243 26.07 -5.10 -39.96
CA ALA A 243 27.15 -4.33 -40.58
C ALA A 243 26.63 -3.31 -41.59
N GLY A 244 25.72 -3.74 -42.48
CA GLY A 244 25.11 -2.88 -43.49
C GLY A 244 24.20 -1.81 -42.88
N ALA A 245 23.48 -2.16 -41.81
CA ALA A 245 22.62 -1.23 -41.09
C ALA A 245 23.43 -0.10 -40.41
N LEU A 246 24.60 -0.44 -39.86
CA LEU A 246 25.51 0.50 -39.20
C LEU A 246 26.31 1.38 -40.17
N ALA A 247 26.58 0.92 -41.39
CA ALA A 247 27.23 1.74 -42.41
C ALA A 247 26.42 3.01 -42.74
N GLY A 248 25.09 2.97 -42.58
CA GLY A 248 24.21 4.14 -42.67
C GLY A 248 24.37 5.13 -41.50
N ALA A 249 24.74 4.65 -40.31
CA ALA A 249 24.89 5.46 -39.10
C ALA A 249 26.08 6.42 -39.21
N ALA A 250 27.19 5.96 -39.81
CA ALA A 250 28.36 6.79 -40.10
C ALA A 250 28.05 7.98 -41.05
N ARG A 251 26.92 7.91 -41.77
CA ARG A 251 26.41 8.98 -42.64
C ARG A 251 25.25 9.76 -42.01
N GLY A 252 24.94 9.53 -40.73
CA GLY A 252 23.84 10.15 -40.00
C GLY A 252 22.44 9.70 -40.44
N ARG A 253 22.31 8.51 -41.02
CA ARG A 253 21.08 8.02 -41.68
C ARG A 253 20.61 6.64 -41.21
N ALA A 254 21.12 6.12 -40.10
CA ALA A 254 20.62 4.84 -39.60
C ALA A 254 19.39 5.06 -38.72
N ASP A 255 18.24 4.66 -39.23
CA ASP A 255 17.01 4.64 -38.46
C ASP A 255 17.11 3.60 -37.33
N LEU A 256 16.56 3.92 -36.18
CA LEU A 256 16.46 3.04 -35.04
C LEU A 256 15.00 2.87 -34.66
N SER A 257 14.58 1.62 -34.44
CA SER A 257 13.28 1.34 -33.86
C SER A 257 13.40 0.34 -32.71
N MET A 258 12.66 0.61 -31.64
CA MET A 258 12.60 -0.22 -30.45
C MET A 258 11.14 -0.53 -30.14
N SER A 259 10.82 -1.82 -30.12
CA SER A 259 9.48 -2.31 -29.77
C SER A 259 9.56 -3.16 -28.52
N GLY A 260 8.63 -2.99 -27.59
CA GLY A 260 8.69 -3.71 -26.32
C GLY A 260 7.62 -3.31 -25.32
N ARG A 261 7.90 -3.59 -24.04
CA ARG A 261 7.05 -3.28 -22.90
C ARG A 261 7.89 -2.76 -21.75
N ALA A 262 7.48 -1.64 -21.17
CA ALA A 262 8.05 -1.08 -19.95
C ALA A 262 7.07 -1.30 -18.78
N GLY A 263 7.51 -2.08 -17.79
CA GLY A 263 6.74 -2.36 -16.58
C GLY A 263 7.27 -1.58 -15.39
N TYR A 264 6.40 -0.84 -14.70
CA TYR A 264 6.65 -0.12 -13.45
C TYR A 264 5.72 -0.68 -12.37
N GLY A 265 6.21 -1.67 -11.62
CA GLY A 265 5.37 -2.49 -10.75
C GLY A 265 4.32 -3.23 -11.58
N ALA A 266 3.04 -2.91 -11.38
CA ALA A 266 1.94 -3.54 -12.11
C ALA A 266 1.39 -2.68 -13.27
N LEU A 267 1.91 -1.47 -13.48
CA LEU A 267 1.64 -0.68 -14.68
C LEU A 267 2.56 -1.15 -15.81
N GLU A 268 1.99 -1.58 -16.92
CA GLU A 268 2.75 -1.99 -18.10
C GLU A 268 2.32 -1.15 -19.30
N VAL A 269 3.29 -0.52 -19.96
CA VAL A 269 3.06 0.29 -21.14
C VAL A 269 3.79 -0.31 -22.34
N GLY A 270 3.08 -0.40 -23.47
CA GLY A 270 3.67 -0.74 -24.76
C GLY A 270 4.63 0.35 -25.21
N VAL A 271 5.78 -0.06 -25.72
CA VAL A 271 6.84 0.83 -26.19
C VAL A 271 7.02 0.57 -27.68
N ASP A 272 6.83 1.61 -28.49
CA ASP A 272 7.21 1.64 -29.92
C ASP A 272 7.90 2.98 -30.14
N LEU A 273 9.23 2.97 -30.07
CA LEU A 273 10.06 4.17 -30.18
C LEU A 273 10.82 4.15 -31.49
N ARG A 274 10.97 5.34 -32.07
CA ARG A 274 11.75 5.56 -33.28
C ARG A 274 12.71 6.73 -33.09
N GLY A 275 13.85 6.65 -33.72
CA GLY A 275 14.85 7.71 -33.73
C GLY A 275 15.90 7.45 -34.80
N ALA A 276 16.95 8.27 -34.80
CA ALA A 276 18.13 8.05 -35.64
C ALA A 276 19.34 7.76 -34.74
N LEU A 277 20.20 6.86 -35.18
CA LEU A 277 21.52 6.68 -34.58
C LEU A 277 22.42 7.81 -35.04
N ALA A 278 22.87 8.63 -34.08
CA ALA A 278 23.94 9.56 -34.30
C ALA A 278 25.28 8.90 -33.96
N ALA A 279 26.25 9.02 -34.86
CA ALA A 279 27.65 8.90 -34.49
C ALA A 279 28.01 10.11 -33.63
N ARG A 280 28.75 9.88 -32.54
CA ARG A 280 29.34 10.95 -31.75
C ARG A 280 30.73 11.27 -32.24
#